data_AF-A0A142WNT0-F1
#
_entry.id   AF-A0A142WNT0-F1
#
_cell.length_a   1.000
_cell.length_b   1.000
_cell.length_c   1.000
_cell.angle_alpha   90.00
_cell.angle_beta   90.00
_cell.angle_gamma   90.00
#
_symmetry.space_group_name_H-M   'P 1'
#
loop_
_entity.id
_entity.type
_entity.pdbx_description
1 polymer ?
#
loop_
_entity_poly.entity_id
_entity_poly.type
_entity_poly.pdbx_seq_one_letter_code
_entity_poly.pdbx_strand_id
1 'polypeptide(L)'
;MAASKPYTADELSGWERVKKAFENDWEQTKADFGSREARDMNQDVDDTVKQMAGSENAFENREQAFRFGFASQKRHHGEYPAWNDTLETRLRSEYDGDYDRDRAYIRHAYNRRYAG
;
A
#
# COMPACT_ATOMS: atom_id res chain seq x y z
N MET A 1 18.33 25.10 -3.31
CA MET A 1 17.23 24.49 -2.53
C MET A 1 17.32 22.98 -2.67
N ALA A 2 17.50 22.22 -1.59
CA ALA A 2 17.48 20.76 -1.66
C ALA A 2 16.02 20.31 -1.72
N ALA A 3 15.56 19.83 -2.88
CA ALA A 3 14.27 19.18 -2.99
C ALA A 3 14.31 17.95 -2.06
N SER A 4 13.46 17.95 -1.02
CA SER A 4 13.20 16.76 -0.21
C SER A 4 12.71 15.69 -1.17
N LYS A 5 13.59 14.76 -1.54
CA LYS A 5 13.21 13.62 -2.37
C LYS A 5 12.31 12.76 -1.48
N PRO A 6 11.02 12.59 -1.79
CA PRO A 6 10.13 11.79 -0.96
C PRO A 6 10.55 10.31 -0.93
N TYR A 7 11.48 9.87 -1.79
CA TYR A 7 12.05 8.52 -1.84
C TYR A 7 13.56 8.58 -2.18
N THR A 8 14.37 7.76 -1.51
CA THR A 8 15.80 7.56 -1.79
C THR A 8 16.02 6.70 -3.04
N ALA A 9 17.25 6.71 -3.59
CA ALA A 9 17.60 5.90 -4.77
C ALA A 9 17.51 4.39 -4.51
N ASP A 10 17.82 3.94 -3.27
CA ASP A 10 17.62 2.55 -2.85
C ASP A 10 16.14 2.18 -2.80
N GLU A 11 15.29 3.08 -2.28
CA GLU A 11 13.84 2.89 -2.27
C GLU A 11 13.28 2.84 -3.69
N LEU A 12 13.78 3.65 -4.62
CA LEU A 12 13.37 3.63 -6.03
C LEU A 12 13.74 2.30 -6.70
N SER A 13 14.99 1.86 -6.59
CA SER A 13 15.44 0.62 -7.24
C SER A 13 14.81 -0.63 -6.59
N GLY A 14 14.65 -0.61 -5.27
CA GLY A 14 13.88 -1.64 -4.55
C GLY A 14 12.41 -1.65 -4.96
N TRP A 15 11.81 -0.47 -5.10
CA TRP A 15 10.44 -0.32 -5.57
C TRP A 15 10.25 -0.86 -6.97
N GLU A 16 11.15 -0.67 -7.93
CA GLU A 16 10.95 -1.22 -9.29
C GLU A 16 10.86 -2.77 -9.30
N ARG A 17 11.66 -3.44 -8.46
CA ARG A 17 11.59 -4.90 -8.31
C ARG A 17 10.31 -5.35 -7.64
N VAL A 18 9.92 -4.63 -6.59
CA VAL A 18 8.73 -4.90 -5.79
C VAL A 18 7.46 -4.58 -6.57
N LYS A 19 7.45 -3.49 -7.34
CA LYS A 19 6.38 -3.08 -8.26
C LYS A 19 6.05 -4.22 -9.20
N LYS A 20 7.05 -4.81 -9.86
CA LYS A 20 6.81 -5.94 -10.76
C LYS A 20 6.21 -7.14 -10.03
N ALA A 21 6.63 -7.42 -8.80
CA ALA A 21 6.02 -8.47 -7.98
C ALA A 21 4.55 -8.14 -7.63
N PHE A 22 4.26 -6.89 -7.30
CA PHE A 22 2.89 -6.42 -7.06
C PHE A 22 2.02 -6.44 -8.33
N GLU A 23 2.57 -6.10 -9.50
CA GLU A 23 1.86 -6.17 -10.78
C GLU A 23 1.49 -7.61 -11.13
N ASN A 24 2.44 -8.56 -10.96
CA ASN A 24 2.16 -9.98 -11.20
C ASN A 24 1.16 -10.57 -10.20
N ASP A 25 1.26 -10.15 -8.94
CA ASP A 25 0.36 -10.58 -7.89
C ASP A 25 -0.98 -9.83 -7.91
N TRP A 26 -1.10 -8.74 -8.68
CA TRP A 26 -2.28 -7.88 -8.69
C TRP A 26 -3.57 -8.63 -9.03
N GLU A 27 -3.52 -9.58 -9.96
CA GLU A 27 -4.69 -10.42 -10.28
C GLU A 27 -5.12 -11.30 -9.10
N GLN A 28 -4.16 -11.81 -8.31
CA GLN A 28 -4.44 -12.56 -7.08
C GLN A 28 -4.91 -11.64 -5.95
N THR A 29 -4.26 -10.49 -5.76
CA THR A 29 -4.66 -9.48 -4.79
C THR A 29 -6.07 -8.97 -5.06
N LYS A 30 -6.45 -8.77 -6.33
CA LYS A 30 -7.83 -8.45 -6.74
C LYS A 30 -8.81 -9.55 -6.35
N ALA A 31 -8.42 -10.82 -6.51
CA ALA A 31 -9.23 -11.94 -6.08
C ALA A 31 -9.38 -11.97 -4.55
N ASP A 32 -8.32 -11.71 -3.78
CA ASP A 32 -8.35 -11.70 -2.31
C ASP A 32 -9.28 -10.59 -1.76
N PHE A 33 -9.12 -9.37 -2.28
CA PHE A 33 -10.01 -8.24 -2.01
C PHE A 33 -11.44 -8.46 -2.55
N GLY A 34 -11.59 -9.21 -3.65
CA GLY A 34 -12.88 -9.47 -4.28
C GLY A 34 -13.67 -10.63 -3.68
N SER A 35 -13.03 -11.57 -2.97
CA SER A 35 -13.65 -12.85 -2.59
C SER A 35 -13.67 -13.19 -1.10
N ARG A 36 -12.80 -12.61 -0.24
CA ARG A 36 -12.77 -12.99 1.19
C ARG A 36 -12.48 -11.87 2.18
N GLU A 37 -11.67 -10.88 1.84
CA GLU A 37 -11.27 -9.81 2.77
C GLU A 37 -12.33 -8.73 3.00
N ALA A 38 -13.34 -8.64 2.12
CA ALA A 38 -14.49 -7.75 2.23
C ALA A 38 -15.33 -7.89 3.52
N ARG A 39 -15.28 -9.05 4.19
CA ARG A 39 -16.23 -9.38 5.27
C ARG A 39 -15.85 -8.81 6.64
N ASP A 40 -14.59 -8.48 6.87
CA ASP A 40 -14.07 -8.06 8.19
C ASP A 40 -13.58 -6.60 8.23
N MET A 41 -13.41 -5.92 7.08
CA MET A 41 -12.72 -4.62 7.01
C MET A 41 -13.61 -3.37 7.15
N ASN A 42 -14.76 -3.49 7.80
CA ASN A 42 -15.62 -2.38 8.24
C ASN A 42 -16.23 -1.55 7.09
N GLN A 43 -17.41 -1.99 6.63
CA GLN A 43 -18.58 -1.32 6.01
C GLN A 43 -18.42 -0.09 5.07
N ASP A 44 -17.41 0.77 5.20
CA ASP A 44 -17.20 1.97 4.38
C ASP A 44 -16.17 1.76 3.24
N VAL A 45 -15.30 0.76 3.37
CA VAL A 45 -14.18 0.53 2.43
C VAL A 45 -14.58 -0.37 1.25
N ASP A 46 -15.65 -1.17 1.39
CA ASP A 46 -16.02 -2.22 0.41
C ASP A 46 -16.37 -1.65 -0.97
N ASP A 47 -17.20 -0.60 -1.01
CA ASP A 47 -17.77 -0.13 -2.28
C ASP A 47 -16.69 0.50 -3.18
N THR A 48 -15.80 1.29 -2.57
CA THR A 48 -14.75 2.03 -3.30
C THR A 48 -13.63 1.11 -3.79
N VAL A 49 -13.21 0.13 -2.99
CA VAL A 49 -12.18 -0.86 -3.35
C VAL A 49 -12.70 -1.78 -4.47
N LYS A 50 -13.95 -2.24 -4.36
CA LYS A 50 -14.58 -3.14 -5.31
C LYS A 50 -14.86 -2.48 -6.66
N GLN A 51 -15.31 -1.22 -6.67
CA GLN A 51 -15.48 -0.45 -7.91
C GLN A 51 -14.17 -0.23 -8.65
N MET A 52 -13.07 0.01 -7.94
CA MET A 52 -11.79 0.34 -8.56
C MET A 52 -10.96 -0.87 -8.94
N ALA A 53 -11.11 -2.00 -8.23
CA ALA A 53 -10.48 -3.25 -8.64
C ALA A 53 -10.94 -3.71 -10.04
N GLY A 54 -12.10 -3.24 -10.52
CA GLY A 54 -12.61 -3.52 -11.86
C GLY A 54 -12.00 -2.70 -13.00
N SER A 55 -11.31 -1.59 -12.73
CA SER A 55 -10.80 -0.69 -13.77
C SER A 55 -9.50 -1.18 -14.42
N GLU A 56 -9.33 -0.92 -15.71
CA GLU A 56 -8.15 -1.31 -16.49
C GLU A 56 -6.85 -0.64 -15.99
N ASN A 57 -6.95 0.50 -15.29
CA ASN A 57 -5.84 1.23 -14.66
C ASN A 57 -5.80 1.07 -13.13
N ALA A 58 -6.42 0.02 -12.58
CA ALA A 58 -6.55 -0.13 -11.13
C ALA A 58 -5.20 -0.23 -10.41
N PHE A 59 -4.19 -0.84 -11.04
CA PHE A 59 -2.85 -0.91 -10.47
C PHE A 59 -2.17 0.46 -10.44
N GLU A 60 -2.15 1.20 -11.55
CA GLU A 60 -1.52 2.53 -11.62
C GLU A 60 -2.14 3.53 -10.64
N ASN A 61 -3.46 3.48 -10.45
CA ASN A 61 -4.16 4.30 -9.45
C ASN A 61 -3.82 3.91 -8.00
N ARG A 62 -3.32 2.70 -7.75
CA ARG A 62 -2.96 2.18 -6.42
C ARG A 62 -1.45 2.04 -6.22
N GLU A 63 -0.66 2.28 -7.26
CA GLU A 63 0.80 2.22 -7.21
C GLU A 63 1.33 3.12 -6.10
N GLN A 64 0.76 4.32 -5.95
CA GLN A 64 1.10 5.25 -4.89
C GLN A 64 0.88 4.64 -3.49
N ALA A 65 -0.23 3.93 -3.27
CA ALA A 65 -0.55 3.28 -2.01
C ALA A 65 0.42 2.14 -1.69
N PHE A 66 0.69 1.26 -2.67
CA PHE A 66 1.64 0.16 -2.49
C PHE A 66 3.06 0.65 -2.27
N ARG A 67 3.48 1.66 -3.05
CA ARG A 67 4.80 2.28 -2.93
C ARG A 67 4.98 2.94 -1.57
N PHE A 68 3.96 3.66 -1.12
CA PHE A 68 3.97 4.29 0.19
C PHE A 68 4.04 3.27 1.30
N GLY A 69 3.21 2.21 1.28
CA GLY A 69 3.27 1.14 2.28
C GLY A 69 4.62 0.43 2.33
N PHE A 70 5.25 0.16 1.18
CA PHE A 70 6.59 -0.44 1.10
C PHE A 70 7.68 0.49 1.65
N ALA A 71 7.67 1.77 1.25
CA ALA A 71 8.62 2.76 1.76
C ALA A 71 8.46 2.95 3.28
N SER A 72 7.22 3.01 3.74
CA SER A 72 6.88 3.10 5.16
C SER A 72 7.33 1.88 5.94
N GLN A 73 7.22 0.67 5.38
CA GLN A 73 7.76 -0.55 5.98
C GLN A 73 9.28 -0.41 6.18
N LYS A 74 10.04 0.00 5.15
CA LYS A 74 11.48 0.21 5.28
C LYS A 74 11.85 1.25 6.34
N ARG A 75 11.08 2.34 6.44
CA ARG A 75 11.34 3.46 7.35
C ARG A 75 10.95 3.18 8.80
N HIS A 76 9.82 2.52 8.99
CA HIS A 76 9.16 2.42 10.29
C HIS A 76 9.23 1.02 10.89
N HIS A 77 9.59 -0.04 10.15
CA HIS A 77 9.63 -1.41 10.70
C HIS A 77 10.57 -1.56 11.91
N GLY A 78 11.62 -0.73 12.02
CA GLY A 78 12.49 -0.73 13.20
C GLY A 78 11.80 -0.24 14.49
N GLU A 79 10.84 0.69 14.36
CA GLU A 79 10.11 1.30 15.47
C GLU A 79 8.72 0.65 15.67
N TYR A 80 8.12 0.18 14.58
CA TYR A 80 6.80 -0.45 14.52
C TYR A 80 6.91 -1.81 13.83
N PRO A 81 7.29 -2.87 14.55
CA PRO A 81 7.45 -4.21 13.98
C PRO A 81 6.14 -4.82 13.47
N ALA A 82 4.99 -4.26 13.89
CA ALA A 82 3.66 -4.66 13.45
C ALA A 82 2.76 -3.43 13.24
N TRP A 83 1.73 -3.59 12.41
CA TRP A 83 0.70 -2.57 12.21
C TRP A 83 -0.05 -2.28 13.51
N ASN A 84 -0.20 -1.00 13.87
CA ASN A 84 -0.87 -0.53 15.09
C ASN A 84 -1.48 0.86 14.85
N ASP A 85 -2.36 1.32 15.75
CA ASP A 85 -3.08 2.59 15.63
C ASP A 85 -2.16 3.82 15.57
N THR A 86 -1.01 3.78 16.26
CA THR A 86 -0.03 4.87 16.24
C THR A 86 0.63 4.99 14.87
N LEU A 87 1.04 3.86 14.29
CA LEU A 87 1.56 3.79 12.92
C LEU A 87 0.48 4.27 11.93
N GLU A 88 -0.75 3.79 12.08
CA GLU A 88 -1.86 4.16 11.21
C GLU A 88 -2.12 5.68 11.21
N THR A 89 -2.18 6.29 12.39
CA THR A 89 -2.37 7.74 12.55
C THR A 89 -1.26 8.54 11.88
N ARG A 90 -0.03 8.05 12.01
CA ARG A 90 1.15 8.67 11.39
C ARG A 90 1.10 8.56 9.87
N LEU A 91 0.90 7.35 9.36
CA LEU A 91 0.80 7.08 7.92
C LEU A 91 -0.33 7.87 7.26
N ARG A 92 -1.46 8.04 7.96
CA ARG A 92 -2.58 8.87 7.51
C ARG A 92 -2.20 10.34 7.32
N SER A 93 -1.30 10.85 8.16
CA SER A 93 -0.83 12.24 8.06
C SER A 93 0.27 12.43 7.01
N GLU A 94 1.00 11.37 6.68
CA GLU A 94 2.11 11.40 5.71
C GLU A 94 1.67 11.05 4.28
N TYR A 95 0.49 10.44 4.11
CA TYR A 95 -0.02 10.05 2.81
C TYR A 95 -0.70 11.22 2.09
N ASP A 96 -0.28 11.49 0.86
CA ASP A 96 -0.77 12.60 0.03
C ASP A 96 -2.12 12.30 -0.63
N GLY A 97 -2.49 11.01 -0.74
CA GLY A 97 -3.75 10.56 -1.32
C GLY A 97 -4.87 10.39 -0.30
N ASP A 98 -5.96 9.74 -0.74
CA ASP A 98 -7.09 9.40 0.13
C ASP A 98 -6.72 8.19 0.99
N TYR A 99 -6.18 8.45 2.18
CA TYR A 99 -5.68 7.40 3.06
C TYR A 99 -6.75 6.38 3.42
N ASP A 100 -7.98 6.80 3.75
CA ASP A 100 -9.03 5.86 4.16
C ASP A 100 -9.40 4.91 3.01
N ARG A 101 -9.41 5.41 1.79
CA ARG A 101 -9.64 4.63 0.57
C ARG A 101 -8.46 3.73 0.17
N ASP A 102 -7.23 4.12 0.52
CA ASP A 102 -5.99 3.39 0.17
C ASP A 102 -5.43 2.53 1.31
N ARG A 103 -5.97 2.67 2.52
CA ARG A 103 -5.49 2.06 3.76
C ARG A 103 -5.27 0.56 3.64
N ALA A 104 -6.20 -0.15 3.00
CA ALA A 104 -6.10 -1.60 2.81
C ALA A 104 -4.86 -1.99 2.00
N TYR A 105 -4.58 -1.27 0.92
CA TYR A 105 -3.41 -1.50 0.07
C TYR A 105 -2.11 -1.08 0.76
N ILE A 106 -2.12 0.05 1.48
CA ILE A 106 -0.98 0.51 2.28
C ILE A 106 -0.62 -0.53 3.35
N ARG A 107 -1.61 -1.04 4.08
CA ARG A 107 -1.45 -2.08 5.10
C ARG A 107 -0.94 -3.40 4.49
N HIS A 108 -1.49 -3.80 3.35
CA HIS A 108 -1.02 -4.99 2.62
C HIS A 108 0.46 -4.87 2.24
N ALA A 109 0.84 -3.73 1.66
CA ALA A 109 2.25 -3.47 1.34
C ALA A 109 3.15 -3.42 2.58
N TYR A 110 2.66 -2.87 3.68
CA TYR A 110 3.42 -2.79 4.93
C TYR A 110 3.66 -4.17 5.56
N ASN A 111 2.66 -5.05 5.53
CA ASN A 111 2.76 -6.39 6.10
C ASN A 111 3.55 -7.37 5.23
N ARG A 112 3.73 -7.09 3.93
CA ARG A 112 4.59 -7.91 3.08
C ARG A 112 6.06 -7.75 3.49
N ARG A 113 6.55 -8.75 4.22
CA ARG A 113 7.99 -9.02 4.30
C ARG A 113 8.49 -9.51 2.95
N TYR A 114 8.83 -8.57 2.07
CA TYR A 114 9.74 -8.89 0.99
C TYR A 114 11.11 -9.15 1.63
N ALA A 115 11.47 -10.43 1.76
CA ALA A 115 12.84 -10.83 1.99
C ALA A 115 13.68 -10.25 0.85
N GLY A 116 14.45 -9.21 1.16
CA GLY A 116 15.42 -8.62 0.23
C GLY A 116 16.54 -9.58 -0.10
#